data_AF-A0AA36MHY5-F1
#
_entry.id   AF-A0AA36MHY5-F1
#
_cell.length_a   1.000
_cell.length_b   1.000
_cell.length_c   1.000
_cell.angle_alpha   90.00
_cell.angle_beta   90.00
_cell.angle_gamma   90.00
#
_symmetry.space_group_name_H-M   'P 1'
#
loop_
_entity.id
_entity.type
_entity.pdbx_description
1 polymer ?
#
loop_
_entity_poly.entity_id
_entity_poly.type
_entity_poly.pdbx_seq_one_letter_code
_entity_poly.pdbx_strand_id
1 'polypeptide(L)'
;MFLRWPPGVRCFAAARVHGKAEIWRPTMVDGMPAVAQADTRVMSLGHLLNHGKEASRWRIQHVPFWEAFYRRLRELSCQVGLADAVKLLSIFTKIRLVDPELVELAVNTVHGDTEEILDLQQKDLEQAAEALAVMHRPEAMAVLLGVLATRAHRLEVARAKSLLAAAAKVKCHASHDLADALCRGLVERKEVLVSFKAYQRLAKVLAKVSKDLDLLGTPVSFGYDFDFVAGVKWRE
;
A
#
# COMPACT_ATOMS: atom_id res chain seq x y z
N MET A 1 3.30 2.27 -23.47
CA MET A 1 4.61 2.41 -22.79
C MET A 1 4.51 1.60 -21.50
N PHE A 2 5.22 0.49 -21.36
CA PHE A 2 5.02 -0.46 -20.26
C PHE A 2 6.05 -0.22 -19.15
N LEU A 3 5.59 -0.02 -17.92
CA LEU A 3 6.47 -0.04 -16.75
C LEU A 3 6.92 -1.48 -16.49
N ARG A 4 8.24 -1.70 -16.44
CA ARG A 4 8.82 -2.95 -15.96
C ARG A 4 8.57 -3.07 -14.46
N TRP A 5 7.72 -4.02 -14.07
CA TRP A 5 7.64 -4.47 -12.68
C TRP A 5 8.97 -5.12 -12.27
N PRO A 6 9.38 -5.08 -10.98
CA PRO A 6 10.58 -5.75 -10.50
C PRO A 6 10.64 -7.24 -10.92
N PRO A 7 11.86 -7.80 -11.10
CA PRO A 7 12.04 -9.17 -11.56
C PRO A 7 11.38 -10.15 -10.60
N GLY A 8 10.30 -10.80 -11.08
CA GLY A 8 9.49 -11.75 -10.29
C GLY A 8 8.01 -11.76 -10.65
N VAL A 9 7.49 -10.68 -11.26
CA VAL A 9 6.09 -10.59 -11.71
C VAL A 9 6.04 -10.65 -13.23
N ARG A 10 5.60 -11.79 -13.78
CA ARG A 10 5.39 -11.95 -15.23
C ARG A 10 4.05 -11.34 -15.62
N CYS A 11 4.09 -10.16 -16.24
CA CYS A 11 2.93 -9.59 -16.94
C CYS A 11 2.82 -10.22 -18.33
N PHE A 12 1.67 -10.82 -18.65
CA PHE A 12 1.35 -11.19 -20.02
C PHE A 12 0.60 -10.02 -20.68
N ALA A 13 1.10 -9.57 -21.84
CA ALA A 13 0.44 -8.57 -22.65
C ALA A 13 -0.87 -9.14 -23.23
N ALA A 14 -1.97 -8.39 -23.10
CA ALA A 14 -3.23 -8.72 -23.76
C ALA A 14 -3.06 -8.59 -25.28
N ALA A 15 -3.28 -9.69 -26.01
CA ALA A 15 -3.30 -9.67 -27.46
C ALA A 15 -4.62 -9.06 -27.94
N ARG A 16 -4.56 -7.96 -28.71
CA ARG A 16 -5.70 -7.44 -29.48
C ARG A 16 -6.06 -8.47 -30.55
N VAL A 17 -7.23 -9.10 -30.43
CA VAL A 17 -7.82 -9.90 -31.52
C VAL A 17 -8.96 -9.11 -32.16
N HIS A 18 -8.92 -9.08 -33.49
CA HIS A 18 -9.69 -8.25 -34.40
C HIS A 18 -11.21 -8.41 -34.31
N GLY A 19 -11.93 -7.30 -34.17
CA GLY A 19 -12.94 -6.88 -35.15
C GLY A 19 -14.21 -7.72 -35.39
N LYS A 20 -14.62 -8.61 -34.48
CA LYS A 20 -15.98 -9.21 -34.51
C LYS A 20 -16.62 -9.16 -33.14
N ALA A 21 -17.88 -8.74 -33.09
CA ALA A 21 -18.72 -8.85 -31.90
C ALA A 21 -19.06 -10.33 -31.68
N GLU A 22 -18.13 -11.09 -31.13
CA GLU A 22 -18.42 -12.41 -30.60
C GLU A 22 -19.30 -12.26 -29.36
N ILE A 23 -20.47 -12.89 -29.41
CA ILE A 23 -21.29 -13.11 -28.22
C ILE A 23 -20.44 -13.98 -27.28
N TRP A 24 -19.82 -13.33 -26.29
CA TRP A 24 -19.06 -13.99 -25.23
C TRP A 24 -19.96 -14.98 -24.51
N ARG A 25 -19.89 -16.26 -24.88
CA ARG A 25 -20.40 -17.34 -24.04
C ARG A 25 -19.30 -17.67 -23.04
N PRO A 26 -19.52 -17.53 -21.73
CA PRO A 26 -18.55 -18.00 -20.75
C PRO A 26 -18.37 -19.50 -20.94
N THR A 27 -17.21 -19.93 -21.43
CA THR A 27 -16.84 -21.34 -21.33
C THR A 27 -16.64 -21.61 -19.86
N MET A 28 -17.66 -22.20 -19.21
CA MET A 28 -17.56 -22.62 -17.82
C MET A 28 -16.42 -23.62 -17.72
N VAL A 29 -15.31 -23.21 -17.11
CA VAL A 29 -14.24 -24.14 -16.77
C VAL A 29 -14.69 -24.83 -15.49
N ASP A 30 -14.95 -26.13 -15.58
CA ASP A 30 -15.33 -26.95 -14.42
C ASP A 30 -14.35 -26.71 -13.25
N GLY A 31 -14.90 -26.38 -12.07
CA GLY A 31 -14.13 -26.12 -10.86
C GLY A 31 -13.76 -24.64 -10.60
N MET A 32 -14.18 -23.68 -11.43
CA MET A 32 -14.03 -22.26 -11.09
C MET A 32 -14.92 -21.85 -9.90
N PRO A 33 -14.40 -21.08 -8.93
CA PRO A 33 -15.21 -20.57 -7.82
C PRO A 33 -16.35 -19.68 -8.34
N ALA A 34 -17.50 -19.68 -7.66
CA ALA A 34 -18.70 -18.95 -8.09
C ALA A 34 -18.46 -17.46 -8.37
N VAL A 35 -17.51 -16.84 -7.66
CA VAL A 35 -17.08 -15.46 -7.88
C VAL A 35 -16.53 -15.24 -9.31
N ALA A 36 -15.92 -16.23 -9.95
CA ALA A 36 -15.42 -16.11 -11.33
C ALA A 36 -16.54 -16.12 -12.39
N GLN A 37 -17.76 -16.52 -12.01
CA GLN A 37 -18.89 -16.75 -12.91
C GLN A 37 -19.91 -15.60 -12.89
N ALA A 38 -19.81 -14.68 -11.93
CA ALA A 38 -20.76 -13.56 -11.83
C ALA A 38 -20.50 -12.51 -12.92
N ASP A 39 -21.56 -11.90 -13.43
CA ASP A 39 -21.46 -10.86 -14.44
C ASP A 39 -21.07 -9.52 -13.79
N THR A 40 -19.82 -9.09 -14.00
CA THR A 40 -19.31 -7.83 -13.47
C THR A 40 -19.88 -6.60 -14.19
N ARG A 41 -20.46 -6.74 -15.39
CA ARG A 41 -20.86 -5.60 -16.24
C ARG A 41 -22.00 -4.78 -15.67
N VAL A 42 -22.86 -5.41 -14.86
CA VAL A 42 -24.04 -4.76 -14.27
C VAL A 42 -23.83 -4.34 -12.82
N MET A 43 -22.66 -4.61 -12.24
CA MET A 43 -22.39 -4.31 -10.84
C MET A 43 -22.22 -2.79 -10.62
N SER A 44 -22.77 -2.30 -9.51
CA SER A 44 -22.43 -0.99 -8.93
C SER A 44 -21.00 -1.00 -8.38
N LEU A 45 -20.37 0.17 -8.22
CA LEU A 45 -18.97 0.27 -7.75
C LEU A 45 -18.71 -0.51 -6.46
N GLY A 46 -19.53 -0.35 -5.42
CA GLY A 46 -19.35 -1.06 -4.14
C GLY A 46 -19.39 -2.59 -4.28
N HIS A 47 -20.36 -3.11 -5.03
CA HIS A 47 -20.44 -4.55 -5.35
C HIS A 47 -19.24 -5.02 -6.18
N LEU A 48 -18.82 -4.23 -7.17
CA LEU A 48 -17.66 -4.54 -8.01
C LEU A 48 -16.39 -4.66 -7.15
N LEU A 49 -16.12 -3.71 -6.25
CA LEU A 49 -14.94 -3.75 -5.38
C LEU A 49 -14.96 -4.93 -4.42
N ASN A 50 -16.11 -5.25 -3.84
CA ASN A 50 -16.27 -6.44 -3.00
C ASN A 50 -15.99 -7.72 -3.79
N HIS A 51 -16.47 -7.76 -5.03
CA HIS A 51 -16.24 -8.86 -5.95
C HIS A 51 -14.76 -9.03 -6.32
N GLY A 52 -14.05 -7.93 -6.63
CA GLY A 52 -12.60 -7.95 -6.87
C GLY A 52 -11.80 -8.33 -5.62
N LYS A 53 -12.24 -7.89 -4.43
CA LYS A 53 -11.65 -8.29 -3.15
C LYS A 53 -11.82 -9.78 -2.88
N GLU A 54 -12.98 -10.34 -3.18
CA GLU A 54 -13.21 -11.78 -3.08
C GLU A 54 -12.36 -12.55 -4.11
N ALA A 55 -12.38 -12.14 -5.37
CA ALA A 55 -11.59 -12.77 -6.43
C ALA A 55 -10.08 -12.77 -6.14
N SER A 56 -9.56 -11.67 -5.59
CA SER A 56 -8.15 -11.59 -5.17
C SER A 56 -7.82 -12.50 -3.97
N ARG A 57 -8.77 -12.75 -3.04
CA ARG A 57 -8.59 -13.74 -1.96
C ARG A 57 -8.48 -15.15 -2.50
N TRP A 58 -9.32 -15.50 -3.48
CA TRP A 58 -9.24 -16.77 -4.22
C TRP A 58 -8.06 -16.83 -5.21
N ARG A 59 -7.28 -15.74 -5.33
CA ARG A 59 -6.13 -15.60 -6.23
C ARG A 59 -6.48 -15.94 -7.68
N ILE A 60 -7.69 -15.60 -8.12
CA ILE A 60 -8.14 -15.86 -9.48
C ILE A 60 -7.19 -15.20 -10.47
N GLN A 61 -6.65 -15.97 -11.41
CA GLN A 61 -5.78 -15.49 -12.50
C GLN A 61 -6.46 -15.57 -13.88
N HIS A 62 -7.78 -15.72 -13.90
CA HIS A 62 -8.55 -15.83 -15.12
C HIS A 62 -8.64 -14.46 -15.82
N VAL A 63 -8.01 -14.33 -16.99
CA VAL A 63 -7.90 -13.05 -17.72
C VAL A 63 -9.28 -12.44 -18.06
N PRO A 64 -10.25 -13.19 -18.62
CA PRO A 64 -11.56 -12.64 -18.97
C PRO A 64 -12.32 -12.00 -17.79
N PHE A 65 -12.15 -12.58 -16.59
CA PHE A 65 -12.72 -12.02 -15.36
C PHE A 65 -12.16 -10.61 -15.09
N TRP A 66 -10.83 -10.48 -15.10
CA TRP A 66 -10.17 -9.20 -14.79
C TRP A 66 -10.40 -8.17 -15.90
N GLU A 67 -10.47 -8.58 -17.17
CA GLU A 67 -10.84 -7.69 -18.27
C GLU A 67 -12.24 -7.11 -18.11
N ALA A 68 -13.23 -7.95 -17.74
CA ALA A 68 -14.59 -7.51 -17.49
C ALA A 68 -14.67 -6.61 -16.24
N PHE A 69 -13.92 -6.94 -15.19
CA PHE A 69 -13.79 -6.12 -13.99
C PHE A 69 -13.20 -4.74 -14.30
N TYR A 70 -12.07 -4.66 -15.01
CA TYR A 70 -11.42 -3.39 -15.35
C TYR A 70 -12.25 -2.55 -16.29
N ARG A 71 -12.89 -3.16 -17.30
CA ARG A 71 -13.79 -2.44 -18.20
C ARG A 71 -14.89 -1.74 -17.42
N ARG A 72 -15.55 -2.46 -16.51
CA ARG A 72 -16.59 -1.88 -15.67
C ARG A 72 -16.04 -0.80 -14.74
N LEU A 73 -14.86 -1.01 -14.16
CA LEU A 73 -14.24 -0.03 -13.28
C LEU A 73 -13.91 1.27 -14.02
N ARG A 74 -13.49 1.21 -15.29
CA ARG A 74 -13.27 2.42 -16.12
C ARG A 74 -14.56 3.19 -16.36
N GLU A 75 -15.67 2.51 -16.63
CA GLU A 75 -16.99 3.13 -16.77
C GLU A 75 -17.43 3.87 -15.49
N LEU A 76 -17.00 3.36 -14.33
CA LEU A 76 -17.33 3.91 -13.01
C LEU A 76 -16.21 4.78 -12.43
N SER A 77 -15.17 5.11 -13.21
CA SER A 77 -13.95 5.76 -12.72
C SER A 77 -14.22 7.12 -12.06
N CYS A 78 -15.18 7.89 -12.58
CA CYS A 78 -15.57 9.18 -12.01
C CYS A 78 -16.26 9.07 -10.64
N GLN A 79 -16.68 7.88 -10.22
CA GLN A 79 -17.31 7.61 -8.93
C GLN A 79 -16.30 7.10 -7.89
N VAL A 80 -15.04 6.87 -8.29
CA VAL A 80 -14.01 6.33 -7.39
C VAL A 80 -13.55 7.43 -6.43
N GLY A 81 -14.15 7.41 -5.23
CA GLY A 81 -13.68 8.21 -4.11
C GLY A 81 -12.49 7.59 -3.39
N LEU A 82 -11.99 8.28 -2.38
CA LEU A 82 -10.78 7.88 -1.65
C LEU A 82 -10.91 6.49 -0.99
N ALA A 83 -12.02 6.22 -0.31
CA ALA A 83 -12.24 4.92 0.35
C ALA A 83 -12.22 3.74 -0.64
N ASP A 84 -12.62 3.99 -1.88
CA ASP A 84 -12.64 2.99 -2.95
C ASP A 84 -11.27 2.83 -3.58
N ALA A 85 -10.52 3.93 -3.78
CA ALA A 85 -9.12 3.90 -4.20
C ALA A 85 -8.26 3.07 -3.24
N VAL A 86 -8.43 3.23 -1.93
CA VAL A 86 -7.73 2.43 -0.90
C VAL A 86 -8.04 0.93 -1.03
N LYS A 87 -9.30 0.57 -1.26
CA LYS A 87 -9.70 -0.83 -1.50
C LYS A 87 -9.07 -1.36 -2.79
N LEU A 88 -9.07 -0.58 -3.86
CA LEU A 88 -8.47 -0.94 -5.14
C LEU A 88 -6.97 -1.24 -5.00
N LEU A 89 -6.22 -0.40 -4.28
CA LEU A 89 -4.80 -0.64 -4.02
C LEU A 89 -4.57 -2.00 -3.34
N SER A 90 -5.40 -2.34 -2.34
CA SER A 90 -5.34 -3.64 -1.65
C SER A 90 -5.71 -4.83 -2.56
N ILE A 91 -6.54 -4.63 -3.58
CA ILE A 91 -6.85 -5.65 -4.59
C ILE A 91 -5.66 -5.81 -5.56
N PHE A 92 -5.14 -4.70 -6.08
CA PHE A 92 -4.08 -4.68 -7.10
C PHE A 92 -2.77 -5.30 -6.62
N THR A 93 -2.45 -5.21 -5.32
CA THR A 93 -1.27 -5.90 -4.76
C THR A 93 -1.34 -7.42 -4.79
N LYS A 94 -2.53 -8.00 -4.86
CA LYS A 94 -2.75 -9.46 -4.71
C LYS A 94 -2.88 -10.18 -6.05
N ILE A 95 -2.90 -9.43 -7.14
CA ILE A 95 -3.18 -9.93 -8.49
C ILE A 95 -1.99 -9.61 -9.39
N ARG A 96 -1.78 -10.45 -10.41
CA ARG A 96 -0.63 -10.30 -11.33
C ARG A 96 -0.95 -9.43 -12.53
N LEU A 97 -2.21 -9.47 -12.96
CA LEU A 97 -2.73 -8.65 -14.03
C LEU A 97 -3.27 -7.41 -13.37
N VAL A 98 -2.71 -6.25 -13.71
CA VAL A 98 -3.17 -4.97 -13.18
C VAL A 98 -3.18 -3.99 -14.35
N ASP A 99 -4.25 -3.23 -14.46
CA ASP A 99 -4.36 -2.14 -15.42
C ASP A 99 -3.62 -0.90 -14.87
N PRO A 100 -2.54 -0.43 -15.54
CA PRO A 100 -1.77 0.71 -15.06
C PRO A 100 -2.59 2.00 -14.96
N GLU A 101 -3.56 2.23 -15.85
CA GLU A 101 -4.37 3.46 -15.82
C GLU A 101 -5.24 3.50 -14.57
N LEU A 102 -5.77 2.35 -14.14
CA LEU A 102 -6.58 2.23 -12.93
C LEU A 102 -5.74 2.29 -11.65
N VAL A 103 -4.47 1.86 -11.71
CA VAL A 103 -3.52 2.10 -10.61
C VAL A 103 -3.25 3.58 -10.47
N GLU A 104 -2.91 4.27 -11.56
CA GLU A 104 -2.66 5.72 -11.52
C GLU A 104 -3.89 6.49 -11.06
N LEU A 105 -5.10 6.09 -11.48
CA LEU A 105 -6.34 6.64 -10.93
C LEU A 105 -6.37 6.53 -9.40
N ALA A 106 -6.20 5.32 -8.85
CA ALA A 106 -6.26 5.10 -7.40
C ALA A 106 -5.14 5.85 -6.65
N VAL A 107 -3.93 5.90 -7.21
CA VAL A 107 -2.78 6.62 -6.65
C VAL A 107 -3.06 8.13 -6.62
N ASN A 108 -3.57 8.69 -7.71
CA ASN A 108 -3.90 10.12 -7.81
C ASN A 108 -5.05 10.49 -6.86
N THR A 109 -6.07 9.64 -6.72
CA THR A 109 -7.14 9.86 -5.74
C THR A 109 -6.59 9.91 -4.31
N VAL A 110 -5.64 9.04 -3.96
CA VAL A 110 -4.98 9.08 -2.64
C VAL A 110 -4.11 10.32 -2.46
N HIS A 111 -3.52 10.84 -3.53
CA HIS A 111 -2.66 12.02 -3.46
C HIS A 111 -3.45 13.34 -3.38
N GLY A 112 -4.67 13.38 -3.93
CA GLY A 112 -5.42 14.62 -4.16
C GLY A 112 -6.09 15.24 -2.93
N ASP A 113 -6.83 14.45 -2.15
CA ASP A 113 -7.63 14.98 -1.03
C ASP A 113 -7.12 14.42 0.30
N THR A 114 -6.44 15.25 1.09
CA THR A 114 -5.85 14.86 2.37
C THR A 114 -6.84 14.90 3.53
N GLU A 115 -7.95 15.63 3.42
CA GLU A 115 -8.93 15.79 4.49
C GLU A 115 -9.79 14.52 4.59
N GLU A 116 -10.26 13.97 3.47
CA GLU A 116 -11.02 12.72 3.46
C GLU A 116 -10.21 11.52 4.01
N ILE A 117 -8.87 11.57 3.94
CA ILE A 117 -7.99 10.53 4.49
C ILE A 117 -8.12 10.48 6.02
N LEU A 118 -8.52 11.59 6.65
CA LEU A 118 -8.74 11.64 8.08
C LEU A 118 -9.97 10.82 8.53
N ASP A 119 -10.91 10.51 7.64
CA ASP A 119 -12.08 9.70 8.00
C ASP A 119 -11.84 8.19 7.80
N LEU A 120 -10.75 7.82 7.13
CA LEU A 120 -10.43 6.42 6.89
C LEU A 120 -9.98 5.69 8.16
N GLN A 121 -10.33 4.41 8.25
CA GLN A 121 -9.88 3.55 9.34
C GLN A 121 -8.36 3.34 9.25
N GLN A 122 -7.70 3.35 10.40
CA GLN A 122 -6.25 3.15 10.49
C GLN A 122 -5.78 1.89 9.75
N LYS A 123 -6.49 0.77 9.90
CA LYS A 123 -6.17 -0.49 9.22
C LYS A 123 -6.18 -0.38 7.69
N ASP A 124 -7.08 0.41 7.13
CA ASP A 124 -7.18 0.60 5.69
C ASP A 124 -6.03 1.48 5.17
N LEU A 125 -5.64 2.52 5.94
CA LEU A 125 -4.46 3.33 5.66
C LEU A 125 -3.17 2.50 5.70
N GLU A 126 -3.00 1.64 6.71
CA GLU A 126 -1.84 0.74 6.82
C GLU A 126 -1.75 -0.19 5.60
N GLN A 127 -2.87 -0.79 5.18
CA GLN A 127 -2.90 -1.68 4.01
C GLN A 127 -2.63 -0.92 2.70
N ALA A 128 -3.16 0.28 2.55
CA ALA A 128 -2.90 1.11 1.38
C ALA A 128 -1.43 1.56 1.32
N ALA A 129 -0.81 1.93 2.44
CA ALA A 129 0.60 2.28 2.50
C ALA A 129 1.49 1.10 2.11
N GLU A 130 1.22 -0.11 2.64
CA GLU A 130 1.92 -1.32 2.22
C GLU A 130 1.71 -1.61 0.73
N ALA A 131 0.51 -1.36 0.21
CA ALA A 131 0.20 -1.54 -1.20
C ALA A 131 0.99 -0.60 -2.11
N LEU A 132 1.07 0.68 -1.76
CA LEU A 132 1.85 1.67 -2.48
C LEU A 132 3.36 1.37 -2.44
N ALA A 133 3.85 0.79 -1.33
CA ALA A 133 5.23 0.31 -1.26
C ALA A 133 5.49 -0.84 -2.25
N VAL A 134 4.57 -1.83 -2.34
CA VAL A 134 4.69 -2.92 -3.33
C VAL A 134 4.66 -2.41 -4.77
N MET A 135 3.89 -1.36 -5.03
CA MET A 135 3.78 -0.73 -6.35
C MET A 135 4.87 0.31 -6.65
N HIS A 136 5.80 0.57 -5.71
CA HIS A 136 6.82 1.61 -5.81
C HIS A 136 6.20 2.99 -6.13
N ARG A 137 5.27 3.45 -5.29
CA ARG A 137 4.63 4.79 -5.36
C ARG A 137 4.92 5.59 -4.08
N PRO A 138 6.16 6.07 -3.89
CA PRO A 138 6.61 6.66 -2.63
C PRO A 138 5.93 8.00 -2.29
N GLU A 139 5.48 8.77 -3.28
CA GLU A 139 4.82 10.07 -3.08
C GLU A 139 3.42 9.92 -2.48
N ALA A 140 2.58 9.06 -3.07
CA ALA A 140 1.28 8.74 -2.50
C ALA A 140 1.42 8.00 -1.15
N MET A 141 2.45 7.17 -1.01
CA MET A 141 2.75 6.52 0.28
C MET A 141 3.07 7.58 1.35
N ALA A 142 3.82 8.63 1.01
CA ALA A 142 4.18 9.67 1.95
C ALA A 142 2.96 10.39 2.54
N VAL A 143 1.94 10.64 1.73
CA VAL A 143 0.66 11.22 2.18
C VAL A 143 0.01 10.34 3.25
N LEU A 144 -0.09 9.03 2.99
CA LEU A 144 -0.67 8.09 3.97
C LEU A 144 0.17 7.97 5.23
N LEU A 145 1.50 7.94 5.12
CA LEU A 145 2.40 7.89 6.28
C LEU A 145 2.29 9.17 7.12
N GLY A 146 2.12 10.34 6.51
CA GLY A 146 1.87 11.59 7.23
C GLY A 146 0.60 11.53 8.06
N VAL A 147 -0.50 11.03 7.50
CA VAL A 147 -1.75 10.83 8.27
C VAL A 147 -1.56 9.78 9.37
N LEU A 148 -0.88 8.67 9.09
CA LEU A 148 -0.56 7.66 10.10
C LEU A 148 0.34 8.20 11.22
N ALA A 149 1.24 9.15 10.93
CA ALA A 149 2.08 9.80 11.92
C ALA A 149 1.25 10.62 12.93
N THR A 150 0.21 11.33 12.48
CA THR A 150 -0.73 12.02 13.39
C THR A 150 -1.48 11.07 14.34
N ARG A 151 -1.55 9.78 13.95
CA ARG A 151 -2.19 8.70 14.72
C ARG A 151 -1.19 7.72 15.31
N ALA A 152 0.10 8.06 15.40
CA ALA A 152 1.12 7.12 15.80
C ALA A 152 0.89 6.52 17.20
N HIS A 153 0.29 7.31 18.10
CA HIS A 153 -0.20 6.88 19.42
C HIS A 153 -1.33 5.84 19.40
N ARG A 154 -1.80 5.37 18.24
CA ARG A 154 -2.78 4.26 18.06
C ARG A 154 -2.20 3.09 17.27
N LEU A 155 -0.98 3.21 16.75
CA LEU A 155 -0.31 2.13 16.02
C LEU A 155 0.21 1.05 16.96
N GLU A 156 0.05 -0.20 16.53
CA GLU A 156 0.71 -1.34 17.16
C GLU A 156 2.19 -1.37 16.73
N VAL A 157 3.11 -1.70 17.65
CA VAL A 157 4.56 -1.71 17.38
C VAL A 157 4.93 -2.66 16.24
N ALA A 158 4.25 -3.81 16.13
CA ALA A 158 4.51 -4.76 15.04
C ALA A 158 4.10 -4.19 13.67
N ARG A 159 2.96 -3.49 13.60
CA ARG A 159 2.47 -2.83 12.39
C ARG A 159 3.34 -1.65 11.99
N ALA A 160 3.69 -0.81 12.96
CA ALA A 160 4.64 0.28 12.79
C ALA A 160 5.96 -0.18 12.15
N LYS A 161 6.52 -1.30 12.62
CA LYS A 161 7.74 -1.90 12.04
C LYS A 161 7.55 -2.37 10.59
N SER A 162 6.40 -2.99 10.29
CA SER A 162 6.08 -3.43 8.91
C SER A 162 6.03 -2.23 7.97
N LEU A 163 5.35 -1.16 8.38
CA LEU A 163 5.19 0.07 7.59
C LEU A 163 6.53 0.79 7.37
N LEU A 164 7.34 0.95 8.43
CA LEU A 164 8.68 1.54 8.31
C LEU A 164 9.58 0.72 7.39
N ALA A 165 9.53 -0.62 7.48
CA ALA A 165 10.29 -1.50 6.59
C ALA A 165 9.80 -1.39 5.13
N ALA A 166 8.50 -1.27 4.90
CA ALA A 166 7.92 -1.06 3.58
C ALA A 166 8.32 0.30 3.00
N ALA A 167 8.27 1.36 3.82
CA ALA A 167 8.64 2.72 3.44
C ALA A 167 10.12 2.83 3.08
N ALA A 168 10.98 2.19 3.87
CA ALA A 168 12.42 2.15 3.63
C ALA A 168 12.77 1.47 2.30
N LYS A 169 12.09 0.36 1.95
CA LYS A 169 12.31 -0.35 0.68
C LYS A 169 12.07 0.51 -0.57
N VAL A 170 11.18 1.49 -0.48
CA VAL A 170 10.86 2.42 -1.57
C VAL A 170 11.46 3.81 -1.37
N LYS A 171 12.35 3.96 -0.39
CA LYS A 171 12.98 5.24 -0.03
C LYS A 171 11.98 6.39 0.21
N CYS A 172 10.85 6.10 0.85
CA CYS A 172 9.84 7.11 1.14
C CYS A 172 10.34 8.08 2.22
N HIS A 173 10.36 9.38 1.91
CA HIS A 173 10.89 10.44 2.79
C HIS A 173 10.10 10.58 4.10
N ALA A 174 8.78 10.39 4.07
CA ALA A 174 7.90 10.46 5.25
C ALA A 174 8.10 9.30 6.26
N SER A 175 9.00 8.34 5.96
CA SER A 175 9.37 7.30 6.92
C SER A 175 10.01 7.84 8.19
N HIS A 176 10.73 8.97 8.10
CA HIS A 176 11.33 9.64 9.26
C HIS A 176 10.27 10.29 10.15
N ASP A 177 9.28 10.95 9.57
CA ASP A 177 8.21 11.60 10.33
C ASP A 177 7.35 10.58 11.09
N LEU A 178 7.03 9.46 10.43
CA LEU A 178 6.33 8.35 11.08
C LEU A 178 7.17 7.74 12.21
N ALA A 179 8.47 7.55 11.97
CA ALA A 179 9.40 7.02 12.97
C ALA A 179 9.48 7.89 14.23
N ASP A 180 9.61 9.20 14.04
CA ASP A 180 9.66 10.16 15.14
C ASP A 180 8.32 10.21 15.91
N ALA A 181 7.20 10.26 15.19
CA ALA A 181 5.87 10.21 15.80
C ALA A 181 5.62 8.93 16.61
N LEU A 182 6.12 7.78 16.13
CA LEU A 182 6.05 6.51 16.86
C LEU A 182 6.89 6.54 18.14
N CYS A 183 8.11 7.10 18.10
CA CYS A 183 8.93 7.28 19.29
C CYS A 183 8.22 8.13 20.34
N ARG A 184 7.64 9.28 19.92
CA ARG A 184 6.87 10.16 20.81
C ARG A 184 5.65 9.43 21.40
N GLY A 185 4.87 8.76 20.56
CA GLY A 185 3.69 8.00 21.00
C GLY A 185 4.00 6.88 22.00
N LEU A 186 5.15 6.21 21.87
CA LEU A 186 5.60 5.20 22.84
C LEU A 186 5.94 5.81 24.21
N VAL A 187 6.58 6.98 24.22
CA VAL A 187 6.89 7.73 25.44
C VAL A 187 5.59 8.16 26.14
N GLU A 188 4.65 8.74 25.39
CA GLU A 188 3.37 9.22 25.91
C GLU A 188 2.51 8.11 26.53
N ARG A 189 2.51 6.91 25.93
CA ARG A 189 1.81 5.74 26.46
C ARG A 189 2.46 5.14 27.72
N LYS A 190 3.60 5.67 28.19
CA LYS A 190 4.43 5.10 29.26
C LYS A 190 4.89 3.65 29.00
N GLU A 191 4.77 3.17 27.76
CA GLU A 191 5.29 1.86 27.33
C GLU A 191 6.83 1.83 27.34
N VAL A 192 7.48 3.01 27.35
CA VAL A 192 8.93 3.19 27.44
C VAL A 192 9.50 2.83 28.82
N LEU A 193 8.71 2.89 29.90
CA LEU A 193 9.13 2.42 31.22
C LEU A 193 9.11 0.88 31.34
N VAL A 194 8.45 0.16 30.43
CA VAL A 194 8.26 -1.30 30.54
C VAL A 194 9.11 -2.09 29.53
N SER A 195 9.70 -1.47 28.50
CA SER A 195 10.70 -2.15 27.68
C SER A 195 11.67 -1.21 26.97
N PHE A 196 12.73 -0.82 27.65
CA PHE A 196 13.95 -0.24 27.04
C PHE A 196 14.43 -1.03 25.81
N LYS A 197 14.20 -2.36 25.79
CA LYS A 197 14.47 -3.25 24.65
C LYS A 197 13.60 -2.96 23.42
N ALA A 198 12.33 -2.57 23.60
CA ALA A 198 11.45 -2.20 22.49
C ALA A 198 11.91 -0.88 21.85
N TYR A 199 12.28 0.11 22.67
CA TYR A 199 12.88 1.36 22.22
C TYR A 199 14.19 1.11 21.47
N GLN A 200 15.13 0.33 22.05
CA GLN A 200 16.38 -0.05 21.38
C GLN A 200 16.16 -0.79 20.05
N ARG A 201 15.14 -1.67 19.97
CA ARG A 201 14.81 -2.36 18.72
C ARG A 201 14.26 -1.41 17.67
N LEU A 202 13.41 -0.46 18.07
CA LEU A 202 12.92 0.57 17.17
C LEU A 202 14.08 1.46 16.72
N ALA A 203 14.89 1.96 17.65
CA ALA A 203 16.08 2.77 17.37
C ALA A 203 17.07 2.06 16.42
N LYS A 204 17.30 0.75 16.57
CA LYS A 204 18.11 -0.04 15.62
C LYS A 204 17.46 -0.15 14.24
N VAL A 205 16.14 -0.30 14.17
CA VAL A 205 15.41 -0.27 12.89
C VAL A 205 15.55 1.12 12.26
N LEU A 206 15.40 2.20 13.03
CA LEU A 206 15.55 3.57 12.54
C LEU A 206 16.96 3.88 12.09
N ALA A 207 17.98 3.46 12.85
CA ALA A 207 19.39 3.60 12.46
C ALA A 207 19.70 2.79 11.19
N LYS A 208 19.13 1.59 11.06
CA LYS A 208 19.27 0.79 9.84
C LYS A 208 18.56 1.44 8.65
N VAL A 209 17.32 1.89 8.82
CA VAL A 209 16.55 2.60 7.78
C VAL A 209 17.28 3.88 7.36
N SER A 210 17.79 4.66 8.30
CA SER A 210 18.60 5.86 8.04
C SER A 210 19.87 5.54 7.24
N LYS A 211 20.53 4.42 7.55
CA LYS A 211 21.72 3.96 6.82
C LYS A 211 21.38 3.44 5.42
N ASP A 212 20.29 2.69 5.28
CA ASP A 212 19.81 2.12 4.00
C ASP A 212 19.28 3.21 3.04
N LEU A 213 18.91 4.39 3.57
CA LEU A 213 18.42 5.53 2.80
C LEU A 213 19.54 6.41 2.20
N ASP A 214 20.83 6.21 2.54
CA ASP A 214 21.96 7.02 2.04
C ASP A 214 21.75 8.55 2.19
N LEU A 215 20.99 8.98 3.19
CA LEU A 215 20.79 10.38 3.53
C LEU A 215 21.67 10.75 4.73
N LEU A 216 22.97 10.88 4.49
CA LEU A 216 23.88 11.53 5.43
C LEU A 216 24.78 12.53 4.69
N GLY A 217 24.14 13.61 4.23
CA GLY A 217 24.73 14.95 4.34
C GLY A 217 24.15 15.72 5.53
N THR A 218 23.02 15.28 6.09
CA THR A 218 22.37 15.90 7.24
C THR A 218 22.17 14.85 8.33
N PRO A 219 22.80 14.99 9.51
CA PRO A 219 22.51 14.12 10.64
C PRO A 219 21.03 14.28 11.00
N VAL A 220 20.30 13.17 11.03
CA VAL A 220 18.94 13.12 11.58
C VAL A 220 19.09 13.36 13.09
N SER A 221 18.98 14.61 13.52
CA SER A 221 18.85 14.92 14.94
C SER A 221 17.46 14.48 15.38
N PHE A 222 17.34 13.22 15.78
CA PHE A 222 16.25 12.87 16.68
C PHE A 222 16.41 13.78 17.90
N GLY A 223 15.37 14.52 18.30
CA GLY A 223 15.40 15.48 19.41
C GLY A 223 15.64 14.85 20.79
N TYR A 224 16.11 13.61 20.81
CA TYR A 224 16.53 12.82 21.96
C TYR A 224 17.89 12.23 21.61
N ASP A 225 18.87 12.31 22.52
CA ASP A 225 20.22 11.75 22.36
C ASP A 225 20.18 10.27 21.94
N PHE A 226 20.11 10.01 20.64
CA PHE A 226 20.19 8.68 20.05
C PHE A 226 21.60 8.09 20.22
N ASP A 227 22.59 8.95 20.42
CA ASP A 227 23.98 8.58 20.68
C ASP A 227 24.12 7.76 21.97
N PHE A 228 23.23 7.95 22.95
CA PHE A 228 23.23 7.13 24.16
C PHE A 228 22.73 5.69 23.91
N VAL A 229 21.90 5.48 22.89
CA VAL A 229 21.19 4.21 22.66
C VAL A 229 21.89 3.33 21.61
N ALA A 230 22.68 3.93 20.72
CA ALA A 230 23.43 3.21 19.69
C ALA A 230 24.76 2.60 20.17
N GLY A 231 25.23 2.91 21.39
CA GLY A 231 26.50 2.37 21.89
C GLY A 231 27.70 2.80 21.05
N VAL A 232 27.60 3.96 20.39
CA VAL A 232 28.72 4.57 19.68
C VAL A 232 29.63 5.17 20.74
N LYS A 233 30.71 4.46 21.07
CA LYS A 233 31.83 5.05 21.79
C LYS A 233 32.47 6.09 20.87
N TRP A 234 32.25 7.36 21.15
CA TRP A 234 33.13 8.41 20.67
C TRP A 234 34.52 8.14 21.26
N ARG A 235 35.51 7.91 20.40
CA ARG A 235 36.91 8.00 20.82
C ARG A 235 37.23 9.48 20.87
N GLU A 236 37.63 9.94 22.04
CA GLU A 236 38.27 11.24 22.26
C GLU A 236 39.51 11.40 21.36
#